data_AF-A0A1M4VP76-F1
#
_entry.id   AF-A0A1M4VP76-F1
#
_cell.length_a   1.000
_cell.length_b   1.000
_cell.length_c   1.000
_cell.angle_alpha   90.00
_cell.angle_beta   90.00
_cell.angle_gamma   90.00
#
_symmetry.space_group_name_H-M   'P 1'
#
loop_
_entity.id
_entity.type
_entity.pdbx_description
1 polymer ?
#
loop_
_entity_poly.entity_id
_entity_poly.type
_entity_poly.pdbx_seq_one_letter_code
_entity_poly.pdbx_strand_id
1 'polypeptide(L)'
;MHKRIFKRLKNYKAVEEYFQSEIKDVQTLEIVKDVLYEDNDENQALIEEKDKVKFIKFYRSGSCELCYEEYIDETKTKLEEWKENPPDFRDQTLQLEIIIEVKEK
;
A
#
# COMPACT_ATOMS: atom_id res chain seq x y z
N MET A 1 7.77 4.96 -14.91
CA MET A 1 6.88 6.15 -14.87
C MET A 1 5.95 5.92 -13.68
N HIS A 2 6.00 6.76 -12.66
CA HIS A 2 5.17 6.58 -11.45
C HIS A 2 3.73 7.02 -11.73
N LYS A 3 2.75 6.27 -11.25
CA LYS A 3 1.34 6.66 -11.33
C LYS A 3 0.83 7.04 -9.94
N ARG A 4 0.30 8.25 -9.80
CA ARG A 4 -0.37 8.71 -8.58
C ARG A 4 -1.87 8.82 -8.82
N ILE A 5 -2.67 8.19 -7.96
CA ILE A 5 -4.14 8.18 -8.04
C ILE A 5 -4.70 8.81 -6.77
N PHE A 6 -5.48 9.86 -6.92
CA PHE A 6 -6.26 10.43 -5.82
C PHE A 6 -7.69 9.94 -5.91
N LYS A 7 -8.22 9.39 -4.81
CA LYS A 7 -9.57 8.85 -4.78
C LYS A 7 -10.28 9.21 -3.49
N ARG A 8 -11.53 9.65 -3.61
CA ARG A 8 -12.39 9.97 -2.49
C ARG A 8 -13.41 8.86 -2.29
N LEU A 9 -13.47 8.33 -1.07
CA LEU A 9 -14.40 7.25 -0.71
C LEU A 9 -15.36 7.73 0.38
N LYS A 10 -16.54 7.11 0.43
CA LYS A 10 -17.62 7.58 1.30
C LYS A 10 -17.36 7.28 2.77
N ASN A 11 -16.86 6.07 3.06
CA ASN A 11 -16.63 5.54 4.41
C ASN A 11 -15.53 4.46 4.35
N TYR A 12 -15.08 3.98 5.52
CA TYR A 12 -14.03 2.97 5.62
C TYR A 12 -14.38 1.64 4.97
N LYS A 13 -15.66 1.22 5.00
CA LYS A 13 -16.13 0.03 4.28
C LYS A 13 -15.85 0.11 2.78
N ALA A 14 -16.07 1.28 2.16
CA ALA A 14 -15.75 1.48 0.75
C ALA A 14 -14.24 1.43 0.46
N VAL A 15 -13.40 1.75 1.45
CA VAL A 15 -11.93 1.60 1.35
C VAL A 15 -11.55 0.14 1.37
N GLU A 16 -12.10 -0.65 2.30
CA GLU A 16 -11.89 -2.10 2.34
C GLU A 16 -12.31 -2.79 1.04
N GLU A 17 -13.53 -2.53 0.57
CA GLU A 17 -14.05 -3.11 -0.68
C GLU A 17 -13.16 -2.75 -1.88
N TYR A 18 -12.62 -1.53 -1.89
CA TYR A 18 -11.66 -1.12 -2.92
C TYR A 18 -10.39 -1.96 -2.85
N PHE A 19 -9.72 -2.06 -1.71
CA PHE A 19 -8.47 -2.82 -1.62
C PHE A 19 -8.68 -4.33 -1.76
N GLN A 20 -9.82 -4.89 -1.34
CA GLN A 20 -10.17 -6.29 -1.62
C GLN A 20 -10.23 -6.61 -3.12
N SER A 21 -10.61 -5.62 -3.95
CA SER A 21 -10.63 -5.78 -5.41
C SER A 21 -9.24 -5.63 -6.04
N GLU A 22 -8.37 -4.80 -5.45
CA GLU A 22 -7.03 -4.50 -5.98
C GLU A 22 -5.98 -5.52 -5.51
N ILE A 23 -6.07 -5.98 -4.27
CA ILE A 23 -5.09 -6.83 -3.57
C ILE A 23 -5.75 -8.16 -3.23
N LYS A 24 -5.17 -9.25 -3.75
CA LYS A 24 -5.67 -10.62 -3.49
C LYS A 24 -5.01 -11.29 -2.29
N ASP A 25 -3.94 -10.70 -1.77
CA ASP A 25 -3.20 -11.23 -0.63
C ASP A 25 -3.92 -10.90 0.69
N VAL A 26 -4.30 -11.94 1.44
CA VAL A 26 -5.12 -11.79 2.64
C VAL A 26 -4.36 -11.08 3.76
N GLN A 27 -3.06 -11.34 3.93
CA GLN A 27 -2.27 -10.71 4.99
C GLN A 27 -2.15 -9.20 4.75
N THR A 28 -1.95 -8.81 3.50
CA THR A 28 -1.88 -7.40 3.09
C THR A 28 -3.22 -6.68 3.28
N LEU A 29 -4.34 -7.38 3.13
CA LEU A 29 -5.67 -6.80 3.42
C LEU A 29 -5.91 -6.58 4.92
N GLU A 30 -5.33 -7.39 5.80
CA GLU A 30 -5.40 -7.14 7.25
C GLU A 30 -4.64 -5.84 7.61
N ILE A 31 -3.50 -5.58 6.96
CA ILE A 31 -2.75 -4.33 7.16
C ILE A 31 -3.60 -3.08 6.85
N VAL A 32 -4.46 -3.13 5.83
CA VAL A 32 -5.39 -2.04 5.51
C VAL A 32 -6.30 -1.76 6.71
N LYS A 33 -6.79 -2.80 7.38
CA LYS A 33 -7.63 -2.66 8.56
C LYS A 33 -6.84 -2.09 9.72
N ASP A 34 -5.61 -2.55 9.93
CA ASP A 34 -4.73 -2.05 10.98
C ASP A 34 -4.53 -0.54 10.82
N VAL A 35 -4.23 -0.05 9.61
CA VAL A 35 -4.00 1.37 9.38
C VAL A 35 -5.30 2.19 9.37
N LEU A 36 -6.44 1.63 8.94
CA LEU A 36 -7.72 2.34 8.93
C LEU A 36 -8.38 2.45 10.30
N TYR A 37 -8.37 1.36 11.08
CA TYR A 37 -9.17 1.25 12.30
C TYR A 37 -8.33 1.28 13.57
N GLU A 38 -7.08 0.85 13.52
CA GLU A 38 -6.19 0.86 14.69
C GLU A 38 -5.38 2.17 14.75
N ASP A 39 -4.70 2.39 15.87
CA ASP A 39 -3.77 3.52 16.08
C ASP A 39 -2.40 3.28 15.42
N ASN A 40 -2.34 2.48 14.35
CA ASN A 40 -1.14 2.30 13.55
C ASN A 40 -1.10 3.33 12.41
N ASP A 41 -0.18 4.29 12.52
CA ASP A 41 -0.02 5.35 11.52
C ASP A 41 0.56 4.84 10.19
N GLU A 42 1.32 3.74 10.22
CA GLU A 42 1.85 3.08 9.03
C GLU A 42 2.09 1.59 9.27
N ASN A 43 1.98 0.80 8.20
CA ASN A 43 2.32 -0.62 8.19
C ASN A 43 2.59 -1.11 6.75
N GLN A 44 3.30 -2.22 6.58
CA GLN A 44 3.86 -2.65 5.29
C GLN A 44 3.90 -4.16 5.12
N ALA A 45 3.85 -4.63 3.87
CA ALA A 45 3.98 -6.03 3.48
C ALA A 45 5.04 -6.22 2.40
N LEU A 46 5.77 -7.33 2.49
CA LEU A 46 6.63 -7.83 1.44
C LEU A 46 6.04 -9.13 0.89
N ILE A 47 5.58 -9.10 -0.34
CA ILE A 47 4.92 -10.22 -1.02
C ILE A 47 5.89 -10.80 -2.05
N GLU A 48 6.26 -12.06 -1.86
CA GLU A 48 7.04 -12.81 -2.83
C GLU A 48 6.10 -13.56 -3.78
N GLU A 49 6.09 -13.19 -5.06
CA GLU A 49 5.42 -13.94 -6.11
C GLU A 49 6.43 -14.79 -6.90
N LYS A 50 5.94 -15.63 -7.81
CA LYS A 50 6.78 -16.55 -8.59
C LYS A 50 7.88 -15.81 -9.37
N ASP A 51 7.51 -14.73 -10.04
CA ASP A 51 8.36 -14.02 -10.99
C ASP A 51 8.75 -12.60 -10.52
N LYS A 52 8.23 -12.14 -9.37
CA LYS A 52 8.46 -10.79 -8.86
C LYS A 52 8.35 -10.70 -7.35
N VAL A 53 8.86 -9.61 -6.80
CA VAL A 53 8.63 -9.23 -5.41
C VAL A 53 7.91 -7.88 -5.37
N LYS A 54 6.93 -7.78 -4.47
CA LYS A 54 6.20 -6.54 -4.23
C LYS A 54 6.43 -6.09 -2.80
N PHE A 55 6.75 -4.82 -2.63
CA PHE A 55 6.70 -4.16 -1.36
C PHE A 55 5.53 -3.19 -1.36
N ILE A 56 4.66 -3.31 -0.37
CA ILE A 56 3.45 -2.51 -0.23
C ILE A 56 3.51 -1.78 1.10
N LYS A 57 3.28 -0.46 1.06
CA LYS A 57 3.21 0.38 2.26
C LYS A 57 1.84 1.04 2.36
N PHE A 58 1.25 0.97 3.54
CA PHE A 58 0.06 1.72 3.93
C PHE A 58 0.42 2.72 5.01
N TYR A 59 -0.07 3.95 4.91
CA TYR A 59 0.20 4.97 5.93
C TYR A 59 -0.84 6.09 5.92
N ARG A 60 -0.96 6.83 7.03
CA ARG A 60 -1.77 8.06 7.11
C ARG A 60 -0.92 9.27 6.74
N SER A 61 -1.50 10.26 6.07
CA SER A 61 -0.78 11.48 5.70
C SER A 61 -1.67 12.72 5.70
N GLY A 62 -1.44 13.60 6.66
CA GLY A 62 -2.16 14.87 6.78
C GLY A 62 -3.67 14.65 6.93
N SER A 63 -4.44 15.12 5.96
CA SER A 63 -5.91 14.94 5.89
C SER A 63 -6.34 13.66 5.16
N CYS A 64 -5.40 12.82 4.72
CA CYS A 64 -5.70 11.57 4.03
C CYS A 64 -5.73 10.42 5.05
N GLU A 65 -6.83 9.67 5.02
CA GLU A 65 -7.08 8.58 5.95
C GLU A 65 -6.27 7.32 5.59
N LEU A 66 -5.90 7.15 4.32
CA LEU A 66 -5.06 6.04 3.89
C LEU A 66 -4.30 6.37 2.60
N CYS A 67 -2.99 6.24 2.63
CA CYS A 67 -2.11 6.21 1.47
C CYS A 67 -1.64 4.76 1.25
N TYR A 68 -1.47 4.39 -0.01
CA TYR A 68 -0.97 3.10 -0.47
C TYR A 68 0.15 3.33 -1.48
N GLU A 69 1.29 2.69 -1.28
CA GLU A 69 2.41 2.69 -2.22
C GLU A 69 2.79 1.26 -2.59
N GLU A 70 2.99 1.01 -3.89
CA GLU A 70 3.41 -0.28 -4.43
C GLU A 70 4.73 -0.15 -5.18
N TYR A 71 5.73 -0.88 -4.70
CA TYR A 71 7.04 -1.03 -5.30
C TYR A 71 7.15 -2.45 -5.85
N ILE A 72 7.52 -2.57 -7.13
CA ILE A 72 7.60 -3.87 -7.80
C ILE A 72 9.00 -4.05 -8.38
N ASP A 73 9.63 -5.17 -8.04
CA ASP A 73 10.82 -5.66 -8.71
C ASP A 73 10.49 -6.95 -9.46
N GLU A 74 10.42 -6.85 -10.78
CA GLU A 74 10.15 -7.94 -11.72
C GLU A 74 11.31 -8.94 -11.86
N THR A 75 12.43 -8.71 -11.15
CA THR A 75 13.62 -9.57 -11.20
C THR A 75 13.89 -10.32 -9.90
N LYS A 76 13.17 -9.98 -8.82
CA LYS A 76 13.37 -10.47 -7.44
C LYS A 76 14.76 -10.19 -6.84
N THR A 77 15.59 -9.40 -7.51
CA THR A 77 16.94 -9.03 -7.04
C THR A 77 16.89 -8.18 -5.78
N LYS A 78 15.81 -7.41 -5.57
CA LYS A 78 15.63 -6.55 -4.40
C LYS A 78 15.03 -7.25 -3.17
N LEU A 79 14.71 -8.55 -3.23
CA LEU A 79 14.01 -9.25 -2.15
C LEU A 79 14.73 -9.14 -0.79
N GLU A 80 16.02 -9.46 -0.74
CA GLU A 80 16.79 -9.39 0.50
C GLU A 80 17.06 -7.94 0.91
N GLU A 81 17.29 -7.05 -0.05
CA GLU A 81 17.45 -5.61 0.20
C GLU A 81 16.22 -5.04 0.91
N TRP A 82 15.02 -5.31 0.42
CA TRP A 82 13.77 -4.78 0.97
C TRP A 82 13.37 -5.36 2.32
N LYS A 83 13.92 -6.50 2.73
CA LYS A 83 13.75 -7.02 4.10
C LYS A 83 14.49 -6.16 5.13
N GLU A 84 15.67 -5.64 4.77
CA GLU A 84 16.50 -4.83 5.66
C GLU A 84 16.28 -3.34 5.47
N ASN A 85 16.13 -2.91 4.21
CA ASN A 85 15.99 -1.53 3.77
C ASN A 85 14.76 -1.40 2.85
N PRO A 86 13.58 -1.17 3.44
CA PRO A 86 12.37 -0.87 2.69
C PRO A 86 12.56 0.25 1.66
N PRO A 87 11.95 0.15 0.48
CA PRO A 87 11.99 1.22 -0.51
C PRO A 87 11.23 2.45 0.00
N ASP A 88 11.63 3.63 -0.48
CA ASP A 88 10.99 4.90 -0.18
C ASP A 88 10.42 5.56 -1.44
N PHE A 89 9.71 6.68 -1.28
CA PHE A 89 9.07 7.40 -2.38
C PHE A 89 10.04 7.89 -3.48
N ARG A 90 11.35 7.87 -3.24
CA ARG A 90 12.39 8.23 -4.22
C ARG A 90 12.85 7.02 -5.04
N ASP A 91 12.45 5.81 -4.66
CA ASP A 91 12.77 4.61 -5.42
C ASP A 91 12.09 4.65 -6.80
N GLN A 92 12.91 4.52 -7.84
CA GLN A 92 12.47 4.53 -9.23
C GLN A 92 11.62 3.30 -9.59
N THR A 93 11.56 2.28 -8.73
CA THR A 93 10.69 1.10 -8.92
C THR A 93 9.27 1.28 -8.43
N LEU A 94 8.91 2.41 -7.80
CA LEU A 94 7.53 2.69 -7.44
C LEU A 94 6.64 2.63 -8.69
N GLN A 95 5.59 1.81 -8.68
CA GLN A 95 4.67 1.71 -9.81
C GLN A 95 3.41 2.54 -9.57
N LEU A 96 2.92 2.54 -8.34
CA LEU A 96 1.61 3.07 -8.00
C LEU A 96 1.59 3.68 -6.60
N GLU A 97 1.07 4.89 -6.50
CA GLU A 97 0.70 5.55 -5.25
C GLU A 97 -0.80 5.86 -5.31
N ILE A 98 -1.58 5.40 -4.33
CA ILE A 98 -3.01 5.71 -4.19
C ILE A 98 -3.22 6.47 -2.89
N ILE A 99 -3.91 7.61 -2.98
CA ILE A 99 -4.25 8.45 -1.83
C ILE A 99 -5.76 8.46 -1.66
N ILE A 100 -6.19 8.01 -0.48
CA ILE A 100 -7.59 7.87 -0.10
C ILE A 100 -7.95 8.91 0.95
N GLU A 101 -8.92 9.74 0.59
CA GLU A 101 -9.62 10.65 1.50
C GLU A 101 -11.02 10.09 1.75
N VAL A 102 -11.44 10.00 3.01
CA VAL A 102 -12.75 9.47 3.40
C VAL A 102 -13.64 10.63 3.84
N LYS A 103 -14.88 10.66 3.34
CA LYS A 103 -15.82 11.76 3.60
C LYS A 103 -16.47 11.74 4.98
N GLU A 104 -16.67 10.57 5.59
CA GLU A 104 -17.36 10.42 6.88
C GLU A 104 -16.63 9.42 7.79
N LYS A 105 -16.46 9.79 9.06
CA LYS A 105 -16.09 8.92 10.19
C LYS A 105 -17.36 8.50 10.94
#